data_AF-A0A109K452-F1
#
_entry.id   AF-A0A109K452-F1
#
_cell.length_a   1.000
_cell.length_b   1.000
_cell.length_c   1.000
_cell.angle_alpha   90.00
_cell.angle_beta   90.00
_cell.angle_gamma   90.00
#
_symmetry.space_group_name_H-M   'P 1'
#
loop_
_entity.id
_entity.type
_entity.pdbx_description
1 polymer ?
#
loop_
_entity_poly.entity_id
_entity_poly.type
_entity_poly.pdbx_seq_one_letter_code
_entity_poly.pdbx_strand_id
1 'polypeptide(L)'
;MRAADTDAEERVMALKFVLHFVGDIHQPLHSSDHHDRGGNSVKVAVDGFPHKSKDELHGFLDTQFVDALGPPPSSLAASLLSNITPEQARQWAAGTPEDWLKEAFDIAVSDVYGSPPLSTDGVQHLDSGYVERVEKDVKLQLSRAGIRLAFLLNQSLDTEQADWNSCLSGGIQQHGARAKGRPSAASPMTANSDPALPRSCSRSTSLSETPQGRPRSQ
;
A
#
# COMPACT_ATOMS: atom_id res chain seq x y z
N MET A 1 17.11 -9.57 -3.37
CA MET A 1 16.17 -10.65 -3.73
C MET A 1 16.54 -11.40 -5.03
N ARG A 2 17.39 -10.86 -5.92
CA ARG A 2 17.73 -11.50 -7.21
C ARG A 2 19.19 -11.87 -7.44
N ALA A 3 20.08 -11.49 -6.53
CA ALA A 3 21.50 -11.74 -6.72
C ALA A 3 21.74 -13.26 -6.81
N ALA A 4 22.48 -13.67 -7.84
CA ALA A 4 22.61 -15.07 -8.24
C ALA A 4 23.33 -15.93 -7.20
N ASP A 5 24.04 -15.30 -6.27
CA ASP A 5 24.86 -15.86 -5.21
C ASP A 5 24.18 -15.85 -3.82
N THR A 6 23.03 -15.19 -3.68
CA THR A 6 22.24 -15.25 -2.42
C THR A 6 21.51 -16.59 -2.31
N ASP A 7 21.70 -17.28 -1.18
CA ASP A 7 21.06 -18.57 -0.95
C ASP A 7 19.54 -18.45 -0.72
N ALA A 8 18.85 -19.59 -0.69
CA ALA A 8 17.39 -19.62 -0.56
C ALA A 8 16.92 -19.11 0.82
N GLU A 9 17.68 -19.35 1.88
CA GLU A 9 17.31 -18.97 3.25
C GLU A 9 17.44 -17.45 3.44
N GLU A 10 18.54 -16.88 2.94
CA GLU A 10 18.76 -15.43 2.89
C GLU A 10 17.68 -14.72 2.07
N ARG A 11 17.23 -15.31 0.95
CA ARG A 11 16.12 -14.75 0.15
C ARG A 11 14.79 -14.77 0.91
N VAL A 12 14.48 -15.84 1.62
CA VAL A 12 13.26 -15.92 2.46
C VAL A 12 13.34 -14.91 3.60
N MET A 13 14.50 -14.78 4.24
CA MET A 13 14.73 -13.80 5.30
C MET A 13 14.55 -12.37 4.77
N ALA A 14 15.15 -12.04 3.63
CA ALA A 14 15.01 -10.73 2.99
C ALA A 14 13.54 -10.44 2.64
N LEU A 15 12.81 -11.42 2.12
CA LEU A 15 11.37 -11.25 1.83
C LEU A 15 10.57 -10.94 3.10
N LYS A 16 10.82 -11.66 4.21
CA LYS A 16 10.16 -11.39 5.50
C LYS A 16 10.44 -9.97 6.00
N PHE A 17 11.68 -9.50 5.88
CA PHE A 17 12.02 -8.12 6.24
C PHE A 17 11.30 -7.09 5.38
N VAL A 18 11.23 -7.31 4.06
CA VAL A 18 10.47 -6.40 3.17
C VAL A 18 8.99 -6.37 3.54
N LEU A 19 8.37 -7.53 3.78
CA LEU A 19 6.98 -7.60 4.23
C LEU A 19 6.76 -6.82 5.54
N HIS A 20 7.66 -6.99 6.51
CA HIS A 20 7.56 -6.37 7.82
C HIS A 20 7.77 -4.85 7.75
N PHE A 21 8.88 -4.40 7.17
CA PHE A 21 9.22 -2.97 7.14
C PHE A 21 8.28 -2.14 6.26
N VAL A 22 7.73 -2.72 5.18
CA VAL A 22 6.70 -2.02 4.41
C VAL A 22 5.41 -1.88 5.22
N GLY A 23 5.09 -2.82 6.11
CA GLY A 23 4.01 -2.65 7.08
C GLY A 23 4.32 -1.53 8.08
N ASP A 24 5.47 -1.62 8.74
CA ASP A 24 5.91 -0.71 9.81
C ASP A 24 6.02 0.75 9.36
N ILE A 25 6.58 1.02 8.17
CA ILE A 25 6.71 2.39 7.66
C ILE A 25 5.34 3.07 7.44
N HIS A 26 4.26 2.29 7.36
CA HIS A 26 2.90 2.81 7.27
C HIS A 26 2.22 2.96 8.63
N GLN A 27 2.82 2.53 9.74
CA GLN A 27 2.31 2.79 11.08
C GLN A 27 2.74 4.21 11.49
N PRO A 28 1.81 5.17 11.70
CA PRO A 28 2.14 6.57 12.00
C PRO A 28 3.16 6.79 13.13
N LEU A 29 3.07 6.00 14.20
CA LEU A 29 3.93 6.08 15.38
C LEU A 29 5.29 5.40 15.21
N HIS A 30 5.51 4.64 14.13
CA HIS A 30 6.85 4.16 13.77
C HIS A 30 7.67 5.25 13.06
N SER A 31 7.01 6.34 12.65
CA SER A 31 7.62 7.46 11.92
C SER A 31 7.67 8.76 12.73
N SER A 32 7.24 8.75 13.99
CA SER A 32 7.10 9.95 14.82
C SER A 32 7.53 9.69 16.28
N ASP A 33 7.91 10.75 16.98
CA ASP A 33 8.17 10.71 18.42
C ASP A 33 7.71 12.03 19.05
N HIS A 34 7.03 11.94 20.18
CA HIS A 34 6.62 13.09 20.99
C HIS A 34 7.32 13.07 22.36
N HIS A 35 8.60 12.65 22.40
CA HIS A 35 9.35 12.36 23.62
C HIS A 35 8.71 11.25 24.48
N ASP A 36 7.97 10.36 23.83
CA ASP A 36 7.15 9.32 24.46
C ASP A 36 7.48 7.92 23.93
N ARG A 37 8.56 7.80 23.13
CA ARG A 37 9.01 6.57 22.50
C ARG A 37 7.97 6.10 21.49
N GLY A 38 7.50 7.01 20.63
CA GLY A 38 6.46 6.75 19.62
C GLY A 38 5.15 6.30 20.24
N GLY A 39 4.69 6.95 21.31
CA GLY A 39 3.42 6.64 21.98
C GLY A 39 3.45 5.48 22.98
N ASN A 40 4.59 4.81 23.18
CA ASN A 40 4.70 3.74 24.19
C ASN A 40 4.60 4.27 25.63
N SER A 41 4.91 5.55 25.85
CA SER A 41 4.82 6.17 27.18
C SER A 41 3.46 6.84 27.45
N VAL A 42 2.56 6.84 26.47
CA VAL A 42 1.23 7.44 26.58
C VAL A 42 0.23 6.37 27.00
N LYS A 43 -0.29 6.45 28.23
CA LYS A 43 -1.35 5.56 28.70
C LYS A 43 -2.70 6.03 28.18
N VAL A 44 -3.54 5.09 27.72
CA VAL A 44 -4.83 5.42 27.10
C VAL A 44 -6.01 4.67 27.71
N ALA A 45 -7.18 5.32 27.68
CA ALA A 45 -8.49 4.72 27.88
C ALA A 45 -9.34 5.07 26.65
N VAL A 46 -9.77 4.07 25.90
CA VAL A 46 -10.37 4.27 24.57
C VAL A 46 -11.83 3.85 24.58
N ASP A 47 -12.70 4.75 24.13
CA ASP A 47 -14.13 4.48 24.04
C ASP A 47 -14.41 3.27 23.15
N GLY A 48 -15.28 2.37 23.61
CA GLY A 48 -15.61 1.13 22.92
C GLY A 48 -14.63 -0.03 23.17
N PHE A 49 -13.53 0.20 23.88
CA PHE A 49 -12.56 -0.85 24.24
C PHE A 49 -12.51 -1.08 25.76
N PRO A 50 -12.30 -2.33 26.23
CA PRO A 50 -12.06 -2.59 27.64
C PRO A 50 -10.75 -1.95 28.10
N HIS A 51 -10.81 -1.05 29.09
CA HIS A 51 -9.64 -0.38 29.62
C HIS A 51 -8.76 -1.31 30.46
N LYS A 52 -7.45 -1.31 30.19
CA LYS A 52 -6.42 -2.01 30.97
C LYS A 52 -5.31 -1.03 31.36
N SER A 53 -4.72 -1.24 32.54
CA SER A 53 -3.66 -0.37 33.07
C SER A 53 -2.38 -0.29 32.23
N LYS A 54 -2.19 -1.24 31.31
CA LYS A 54 -1.05 -1.29 30.39
C LYS A 54 -1.36 -0.81 28.97
N ASP A 55 -2.57 -0.29 28.74
CA ASP A 55 -2.96 0.20 27.43
C ASP A 55 -2.13 1.44 27.07
N GLU A 56 -1.45 1.34 25.93
CA GLU A 56 -0.53 2.35 25.41
C GLU A 56 -0.98 2.76 24.02
N LEU A 57 -0.81 4.04 23.69
CA LEU A 57 -1.21 4.58 22.39
C LEU A 57 -0.59 3.79 21.23
N HIS A 58 0.70 3.45 21.35
CA HIS A 58 1.40 2.64 20.34
C HIS A 58 0.75 1.28 20.10
N GLY A 59 0.47 0.54 21.18
CA GLY A 59 -0.16 -0.79 21.09
C GLY A 59 -1.55 -0.75 20.46
N PHE A 60 -2.29 0.34 20.67
CA PHE A 60 -3.59 0.53 20.06
C PHE A 60 -3.50 0.65 18.53
N LEU A 61 -2.54 1.43 18.01
CA LEU A 61 -2.32 1.54 16.57
C LEU A 61 -1.72 0.28 15.96
N ASP A 62 -0.82 -0.41 16.67
CA ASP A 62 -0.21 -1.65 16.21
C ASP A 62 -1.21 -2.82 16.10
N THR A 63 -2.22 -2.87 16.98
CA THR A 63 -3.03 -4.08 17.13
C THR A 63 -4.51 -3.80 17.37
N GLN A 64 -4.89 -3.05 18.41
CA GLN A 64 -6.30 -2.99 18.81
C GLN A 64 -7.20 -2.35 17.75
N PHE A 65 -6.76 -1.26 17.12
CA PHE A 65 -7.52 -0.62 16.05
C PHE A 65 -7.58 -1.49 14.79
N VAL A 66 -6.52 -2.24 14.48
CA VAL A 66 -6.51 -3.18 13.34
C VAL A 66 -7.48 -4.34 13.60
N ASP A 67 -7.44 -4.93 14.79
CA ASP A 67 -8.33 -6.03 15.20
C ASP A 67 -9.81 -5.58 15.18
N ALA A 68 -10.09 -4.34 15.59
CA ALA A 68 -11.43 -3.77 15.57
C ALA A 68 -12.02 -3.65 14.16
N LEU A 69 -11.19 -3.59 13.11
CA LEU A 69 -11.66 -3.55 11.72
C LEU A 69 -12.26 -4.88 11.25
N GLY A 70 -12.05 -5.97 11.98
CA GLY A 70 -12.69 -7.25 11.74
C GLY A 70 -11.74 -8.33 11.24
N PRO A 71 -11.42 -9.36 12.03
CA PRO A 71 -10.71 -10.54 11.57
C PRO A 71 -11.61 -11.46 10.71
N PRO A 72 -11.02 -12.37 9.91
CA PRO A 72 -9.59 -12.62 9.73
C PRO A 72 -8.92 -11.62 8.76
N PRO A 73 -7.57 -11.52 8.76
CA PRO A 73 -6.83 -10.60 7.88
C PRO A 73 -7.18 -10.73 6.40
N SER A 74 -7.52 -11.92 5.91
CA SER A 74 -7.92 -12.15 4.52
C SER A 74 -9.24 -11.45 4.16
N SER A 75 -10.22 -11.47 5.06
CA SER A 75 -11.50 -10.79 4.86
C SER A 75 -11.34 -9.28 4.93
N LEU A 76 -10.53 -8.77 5.86
CA LEU A 76 -10.19 -7.36 5.93
C LEU A 76 -9.49 -6.90 4.65
N ALA A 77 -8.48 -7.64 4.18
CA ALA A 77 -7.76 -7.31 2.95
C ALA A 77 -8.69 -7.28 1.72
N ALA A 78 -9.60 -8.25 1.59
CA ALA A 78 -10.59 -8.27 0.51
C ALA A 78 -11.54 -7.06 0.59
N SER A 79 -11.98 -6.70 1.80
CA SER A 79 -12.83 -5.53 2.03
C SER A 79 -12.10 -4.23 1.64
N LEU A 80 -10.87 -4.03 2.13
CA LEU A 80 -10.05 -2.87 1.79
C LEU A 80 -9.84 -2.78 0.28
N LEU A 81 -9.43 -3.88 -0.36
CA LEU A 81 -9.18 -3.93 -1.80
C LEU A 81 -10.42 -3.56 -2.63
N SER A 82 -11.63 -3.95 -2.20
CA SER A 82 -12.86 -3.60 -2.92
C SER A 82 -13.21 -2.11 -2.87
N ASN A 83 -12.61 -1.35 -1.94
CA ASN A 83 -12.78 0.10 -1.80
C ASN A 83 -11.65 0.91 -2.47
N ILE A 84 -10.62 0.26 -3.00
CA ILE A 84 -9.49 0.95 -3.67
C ILE A 84 -9.83 1.13 -5.15
N THR A 85 -9.86 2.38 -5.60
CA THR A 85 -10.00 2.68 -7.03
C THR A 85 -8.69 2.45 -7.78
N PRO A 86 -8.75 2.14 -9.09
CA PRO A 86 -7.53 2.04 -9.91
C PRO A 86 -6.67 3.31 -9.87
N GLU A 87 -7.28 4.49 -9.78
CA GLU A 87 -6.61 5.78 -9.66
C GLU A 87 -5.83 5.89 -8.35
N GLN A 88 -6.45 5.53 -7.21
CA GLN A 88 -5.77 5.49 -5.92
C GLN A 88 -4.63 4.49 -5.92
N ALA A 89 -4.83 3.28 -6.46
CA ALA A 89 -3.79 2.27 -6.55
C ALA A 89 -2.57 2.78 -7.34
N ARG A 90 -2.78 3.46 -8.47
CA ARG A 90 -1.68 4.09 -9.24
C ARG A 90 -1.00 5.21 -8.48
N GLN A 91 -1.77 6.06 -7.81
CA GLN A 91 -1.22 7.17 -7.03
C GLN A 91 -0.37 6.67 -5.85
N TRP A 92 -0.85 5.66 -5.10
CA TRP A 92 -0.15 5.15 -3.93
C TRP A 92 1.07 4.28 -4.28
N ALA A 93 1.08 3.66 -5.45
CA ALA A 93 2.23 2.89 -5.93
C ALA A 93 3.44 3.76 -6.30
N ALA A 94 3.24 5.08 -6.47
CA ALA A 94 4.33 6.02 -6.69
C ALA A 94 5.03 6.43 -5.38
N GLY A 95 6.13 7.18 -5.53
CA GLY A 95 6.92 7.72 -4.42
C GLY A 95 8.03 6.79 -3.94
N THR A 96 8.81 7.27 -2.99
CA THR A 96 9.90 6.53 -2.35
C THR A 96 9.53 6.13 -0.91
N PRO A 97 10.28 5.22 -0.27
CA PRO A 97 10.09 4.94 1.15
C PRO A 97 10.12 6.19 2.04
N GLU A 98 10.94 7.20 1.72
CA GLU A 98 10.97 8.48 2.43
C GLU A 98 9.65 9.26 2.29
N ASP A 99 9.02 9.23 1.12
CA ASP A 99 7.69 9.82 0.94
C ASP A 99 6.65 9.09 1.80
N TRP A 100 6.73 7.76 1.87
CA TRP A 100 5.80 6.95 2.66
C TRP A 100 5.95 7.21 4.16
N LEU A 101 7.19 7.33 4.63
CA LEU A 101 7.52 7.72 6.00
C LEU A 101 6.92 9.10 6.32
N LYS A 102 7.06 10.05 5.40
CA LYS A 102 6.53 11.41 5.57
C LYS A 102 5.00 11.41 5.64
N GLU A 103 4.32 10.63 4.80
CA GLU A 103 2.86 10.50 4.86
C GLU A 103 2.39 9.92 6.19
N ALA A 104 3.07 8.89 6.71
CA ALA A 104 2.75 8.30 8.00
C ALA A 104 3.02 9.28 9.15
N PHE A 105 4.12 10.03 9.09
CA PHE A 105 4.43 11.09 10.04
C PHE A 105 3.38 12.21 10.03
N ASP A 106 2.94 12.65 8.85
CA ASP A 106 1.95 13.72 8.73
C ASP A 106 0.61 13.30 9.38
N ILE A 107 0.19 12.03 9.23
CA ILE A 107 -0.97 11.45 9.95
C ILE A 107 -0.73 11.42 11.47
N ALA A 108 0.46 11.05 11.91
CA ALA A 108 0.78 11.03 13.33
C ALA A 108 0.62 12.42 13.95
N VAL A 109 1.12 13.45 13.27
CA VAL A 109 1.02 14.83 13.74
C VAL A 109 -0.41 15.35 13.72
N SER A 110 -1.19 15.07 12.66
CA SER A 110 -2.56 15.59 12.53
C SER A 110 -3.56 14.88 13.41
N ASP A 111 -3.60 13.55 13.34
CA ASP A 111 -4.75 12.78 13.78
C ASP A 111 -4.45 11.94 15.03
N VAL A 112 -3.21 11.46 15.18
CA VAL A 112 -2.81 10.66 16.36
C VAL A 112 -2.45 11.56 17.55
N TYR A 113 -1.61 12.57 17.33
CA TYR A 113 -1.18 13.51 18.36
C TYR A 113 -1.96 14.83 18.36
N GLY A 114 -2.53 15.22 17.21
CA GLY A 114 -2.99 16.59 16.99
C GLY A 114 -4.38 16.90 17.53
N SER A 115 -5.29 15.92 17.64
CA SER A 115 -6.66 16.19 18.06
C SER A 115 -7.36 14.99 18.73
N PRO A 116 -7.74 15.07 20.02
CA PRO A 116 -7.35 16.13 20.96
C PRO A 116 -5.84 16.06 21.23
N PRO A 117 -5.19 17.18 21.59
CA PRO A 117 -3.82 17.15 22.08
C PRO A 117 -3.72 16.17 23.24
N LEU A 118 -2.72 15.29 23.21
CA LEU A 118 -2.53 14.34 24.29
C LEU A 118 -2.09 15.08 25.56
N SER A 119 -2.73 14.77 26.68
CA SER A 119 -2.27 15.17 28.00
C SER A 119 -0.92 14.51 28.28
N THR A 120 0.03 15.28 28.80
CA THR A 120 1.31 14.75 29.28
C THR A 120 1.19 14.13 30.68
N ASP A 121 0.06 14.35 31.35
CA ASP A 121 -0.19 13.88 32.71
C ASP A 121 -1.34 12.85 32.72
N GLY A 122 -1.05 11.65 33.22
CA GLY A 122 -2.06 10.62 33.50
C GLY A 122 -2.47 9.75 32.30
N VAL A 123 -3.72 9.29 32.30
CA VAL A 123 -4.30 8.45 31.24
C VAL A 123 -5.05 9.35 30.26
N GLN A 124 -4.66 9.30 28.99
CA GLN A 124 -5.37 9.98 27.92
C GLN A 124 -6.69 9.25 27.63
N HIS A 125 -7.80 9.99 27.73
CA HIS A 125 -9.09 9.51 27.29
C HIS A 125 -9.27 9.80 25.79
N LEU A 126 -9.49 8.74 25.01
CA LEU A 126 -9.70 8.81 23.56
C LEU A 126 -11.17 8.53 23.27
N ASP A 127 -11.88 9.57 22.85
CA ASP A 127 -13.32 9.51 22.61
C ASP A 127 -13.68 8.79 21.31
N SER A 128 -14.96 8.51 21.11
CA SER A 128 -15.46 7.89 19.88
C SER A 128 -15.09 8.66 18.60
N GLY A 129 -14.99 9.98 18.67
CA GLY A 129 -14.58 10.81 17.54
C GLY A 129 -13.12 10.58 17.16
N TYR A 130 -12.23 10.40 18.13
CA TYR A 130 -10.85 9.98 17.92
C TYR A 130 -10.79 8.60 17.28
N VAL A 131 -11.54 7.63 17.81
CA VAL A 131 -11.59 6.26 17.26
C VAL A 131 -12.02 6.27 15.80
N GLU A 132 -13.09 6.99 15.45
CA GLU A 132 -13.57 7.07 14.07
C GLU A 132 -12.57 7.71 13.09
N ARG A 133 -11.76 8.67 13.55
CA ARG A 133 -10.68 9.27 12.74
C ARG A 133 -9.56 8.26 12.53
N VAL A 134 -9.00 7.73 13.61
CA VAL A 134 -7.85 6.83 13.54
C VAL A 134 -8.19 5.53 12.82
N GLU A 135 -9.41 5.01 12.93
CA GLU A 135 -9.83 3.85 12.12
C GLU A 135 -9.80 4.14 10.61
N LYS A 136 -10.11 5.35 10.17
CA LYS A 136 -9.99 5.73 8.75
C LYS A 136 -8.53 5.77 8.33
N ASP A 137 -7.66 6.27 9.18
CA ASP A 137 -6.22 6.34 8.93
C ASP A 137 -5.58 4.95 8.91
N VAL A 138 -5.97 4.05 9.82
CA VAL A 138 -5.53 2.65 9.82
C VAL A 138 -5.96 1.96 8.53
N LYS A 139 -7.22 2.12 8.08
CA LYS A 139 -7.70 1.57 6.80
C LYS A 139 -6.90 2.12 5.61
N LEU A 140 -6.62 3.42 5.61
CA LEU A 140 -5.84 4.08 4.56
C LEU A 140 -4.41 3.53 4.52
N GLN A 141 -3.73 3.46 5.66
CA GLN A 141 -2.34 3.03 5.77
C GLN A 141 -2.18 1.54 5.45
N LEU A 142 -3.10 0.67 5.88
CA LEU A 142 -3.12 -0.74 5.46
C LEU A 142 -3.31 -0.89 3.94
N SER A 143 -4.17 -0.06 3.34
CA SER A 143 -4.41 -0.05 1.89
C SER A 143 -3.16 0.40 1.13
N ARG A 144 -2.51 1.48 1.57
CA ARG A 144 -1.25 1.98 1.00
C ARG A 144 -0.13 0.94 1.12
N ALA A 145 0.06 0.35 2.31
CA ALA A 145 1.06 -0.68 2.55
C ALA A 145 0.89 -1.87 1.60
N GLY A 146 -0.34 -2.36 1.44
CA GLY A 146 -0.64 -3.48 0.54
C GLY A 146 -0.32 -3.17 -0.93
N ILE A 147 -0.73 -1.99 -1.43
CA ILE A 147 -0.45 -1.56 -2.80
C ILE A 147 1.06 -1.38 -3.03
N ARG A 148 1.76 -0.72 -2.12
CA ARG A 148 3.20 -0.45 -2.22
C ARG A 148 4.03 -1.72 -2.12
N LEU A 149 3.65 -2.64 -1.24
CA LEU A 149 4.28 -3.95 -1.15
C LEU A 149 4.10 -4.75 -2.44
N ALA A 150 2.88 -4.80 -2.99
CA ALA A 150 2.62 -5.47 -4.26
C ALA A 150 3.47 -4.88 -5.39
N PHE A 151 3.57 -3.55 -5.46
CA PHE A 151 4.40 -2.85 -6.42
C PHE A 151 5.90 -3.21 -6.26
N LEU A 152 6.43 -3.10 -5.05
CA LEU A 152 7.84 -3.42 -4.76
C LEU A 152 8.18 -4.87 -5.12
N LEU A 153 7.31 -5.83 -4.79
CA LEU A 153 7.52 -7.24 -5.10
C LEU A 153 7.46 -7.48 -6.61
N ASN A 154 6.49 -6.90 -7.31
CA ASN A 154 6.42 -6.99 -8.77
C ASN A 154 7.69 -6.42 -9.41
N GLN A 155 8.09 -5.19 -9.06
CA GLN A 155 9.32 -4.58 -9.59
C GLN A 155 10.58 -5.42 -9.27
N SER A 156 10.64 -6.00 -8.08
CA SER A 156 11.80 -6.77 -7.61
C SER A 156 11.86 -8.19 -8.16
N LEU A 157 10.73 -8.77 -8.59
CA LEU A 157 10.62 -10.18 -8.98
C LEU A 157 10.21 -10.39 -10.44
N ASP A 158 9.75 -9.34 -11.15
CA ASP A 158 9.37 -9.40 -12.56
C ASP A 158 10.58 -9.57 -13.48
N THR A 159 10.68 -10.74 -14.10
CA THR A 159 11.83 -11.20 -14.90
C THR A 159 11.86 -10.60 -16.29
N GLU A 160 10.77 -10.00 -16.72
CA GLU A 160 10.73 -9.15 -17.89
C GLU A 160 10.83 -7.70 -17.38
N GLN A 161 11.73 -6.89 -17.91
CA GLN A 161 11.91 -5.49 -17.49
C GLN A 161 10.71 -4.64 -17.93
N ALA A 162 9.53 -4.89 -17.37
CA ALA A 162 8.39 -4.01 -17.52
C ALA A 162 8.73 -2.67 -16.86
N ASP A 163 8.54 -1.59 -17.61
CA ASP A 163 8.71 -0.23 -17.09
C ASP A 163 7.50 0.13 -16.23
N TRP A 164 7.52 -0.37 -15.00
CA TRP A 164 6.48 -0.13 -14.01
C TRP A 164 6.31 1.35 -13.68
N ASN A 165 7.35 2.19 -13.84
CA ASN A 165 7.27 3.64 -13.67
C ASN A 165 6.47 4.32 -14.81
N SER A 166 6.66 3.86 -16.05
CA SER A 166 5.84 4.29 -17.21
C SER A 166 4.36 3.89 -17.04
N CYS A 167 4.08 2.73 -16.44
CA CYS A 167 2.72 2.29 -16.17
C CYS A 167 1.96 3.11 -15.14
N LEU A 168 2.68 3.74 -14.20
CA LEU A 168 2.08 4.65 -13.21
C LEU A 168 1.90 6.07 -13.76
N SER A 169 2.76 6.50 -14.68
CA SER A 169 2.76 7.85 -15.28
C SER A 169 1.94 7.95 -16.57
N GLY A 170 1.62 6.83 -17.23
CA GLY A 170 0.78 6.75 -18.41
C GLY A 170 -0.68 7.09 -18.10
N GLY A 171 -1.02 8.37 -18.25
CA GLY A 171 -2.41 8.84 -18.24
C GLY A 171 -3.27 8.11 -19.29
N ILE A 172 -4.55 7.95 -18.96
CA ILE A 172 -5.59 7.30 -19.75
C ILE A 172 -5.46 7.63 -21.26
N GLN A 173 -4.95 6.70 -22.06
CA GLN A 173 -5.29 6.65 -23.48
C GLN A 173 -6.43 5.66 -23.66
N GLN A 174 -7.66 6.17 -23.68
CA GLN A 174 -8.79 5.43 -24.21
C GLN A 174 -8.57 5.24 -25.71
N HIS A 175 -8.01 4.11 -26.12
CA HIS A 175 -8.14 3.68 -27.50
C HIS A 175 -9.58 3.20 -27.70
N GLY A 176 -10.42 4.10 -28.22
CA GLY A 176 -11.77 3.80 -28.66
C GLY A 176 -11.75 2.72 -29.75
N ALA A 177 -12.08 1.48 -29.36
CA ALA A 177 -12.35 0.41 -30.30
C ALA A 177 -13.71 0.69 -30.96
N ARG A 178 -13.67 1.16 -32.21
CA ARG A 178 -14.82 1.34 -33.10
C ARG A 178 -15.49 -0.03 -33.34
N ALA A 179 -16.59 -0.30 -32.64
CA ALA A 179 -17.39 -1.50 -32.85
C ALA A 179 -18.05 -1.49 -34.24
N LYS A 180 -17.77 -2.52 -35.04
CA LYS A 180 -18.63 -2.97 -36.14
C LYS A 180 -18.87 -4.48 -35.99
N GLY A 181 -20.12 -4.87 -35.83
CA GLY A 181 -20.58 -6.26 -35.96
C GLY A 181 -21.45 -6.75 -34.79
N ARG A 182 -22.70 -7.12 -35.07
CA ARG A 182 -23.73 -7.63 -34.15
C ARG A 182 -23.80 -9.19 -34.25
N PRO A 183 -24.61 -9.91 -33.44
CA PRO A 183 -24.17 -10.80 -32.36
C PRO A 183 -24.31 -12.31 -32.67
N SER A 184 -23.66 -13.16 -31.88
CA SER A 184 -24.04 -14.59 -31.74
C SER A 184 -23.79 -15.08 -30.30
N ALA A 185 -24.54 -16.11 -29.91
CA ALA A 185 -25.01 -16.38 -28.56
C ALA A 185 -24.08 -17.21 -27.65
N ALA A 186 -24.32 -17.00 -26.33
CA ALA A 186 -24.23 -17.92 -25.19
C ALA A 186 -22.86 -18.49 -24.74
N SER A 187 -22.40 -18.04 -23.57
CA SER A 187 -21.96 -18.87 -22.42
C SER A 187 -21.69 -17.99 -21.17
N PRO A 188 -21.79 -18.53 -19.95
CA PRO A 188 -21.98 -17.74 -18.73
C PRO A 188 -20.68 -17.04 -18.31
N MET A 189 -20.77 -15.73 -18.05
CA MET A 189 -19.68 -14.96 -17.46
C MET A 189 -19.50 -15.34 -15.99
N THR A 190 -18.42 -16.03 -15.68
CA THR A 190 -17.83 -16.00 -14.34
C THR A 190 -17.15 -14.64 -14.16
N ALA A 191 -17.78 -13.75 -13.40
CA ALA A 191 -17.19 -12.49 -13.02
C ALA A 191 -16.16 -12.71 -11.91
N ASN A 192 -14.90 -12.93 -12.31
CA ASN A 192 -13.73 -12.73 -11.45
C ASN A 192 -12.80 -11.75 -12.19
N SER A 193 -13.16 -10.47 -12.14
CA SER A 193 -12.25 -9.39 -12.48
C SER A 193 -11.52 -9.01 -11.19
N ASP A 194 -10.31 -9.52 -10.99
CA ASP A 194 -9.41 -9.01 -9.97
C ASP A 194 -9.32 -7.48 -10.12
N PRO A 195 -9.46 -6.68 -9.05
CA PRO A 195 -9.16 -5.25 -9.09
C PRO A 195 -7.64 -4.97 -9.17
N ALA A 196 -6.87 -5.93 -9.70
CA ALA A 196 -5.43 -5.88 -9.77
C ALA A 196 -4.99 -4.71 -10.67
N LEU A 197 -3.95 -4.02 -10.17
CA LEU A 197 -3.02 -3.22 -10.95
C LEU A 197 -2.84 -3.81 -12.36
N PRO A 198 -2.75 -2.97 -13.40
CA PRO A 198 -2.82 -3.42 -14.78
C PRO A 198 -1.89 -4.62 -15.04
N ARG A 199 -2.49 -5.76 -15.39
CA ARG A 199 -1.80 -7.05 -15.63
C ARG A 199 -0.84 -7.03 -16.83
N SER A 200 -0.76 -5.92 -17.57
CA SER A 200 0.12 -5.81 -18.73
C SER A 200 0.66 -4.38 -18.88
N CYS A 201 1.87 -4.17 -18.36
CA CYS A 201 2.72 -3.08 -18.80
C CYS A 201 3.22 -3.39 -20.21
N SER A 202 3.05 -2.45 -21.15
CA SER A 202 3.53 -2.63 -22.52
C SER A 202 5.04 -2.41 -22.58
N ARG A 203 5.73 -3.27 -23.34
CA ARG A 203 7.19 -3.23 -23.54
C ARG A 203 7.60 -1.94 -24.24
N SER A 204 8.57 -1.20 -23.70
CA SER A 204 9.26 -0.15 -24.47
C SER A 204 10.29 -0.81 -25.39
N THR A 205 9.93 -1.03 -26.65
CA THR A 205 10.90 -1.39 -27.69
C THR A 205 11.21 -0.15 -28.53
N SER A 206 12.17 0.67 -28.12
CA SER A 206 12.81 1.60 -29.06
C SER A 206 13.88 0.84 -29.84
N LEU A 207 13.47 0.12 -30.87
CA LEU A 207 14.40 -0.29 -31.92
C LEU A 207 14.39 0.79 -32.99
N SER A 208 15.43 1.63 -33.00
CA SER A 208 15.77 2.47 -34.14
C SER A 208 16.22 1.56 -35.29
N GLU A 209 15.30 1.17 -36.17
CA GLU A 209 15.65 0.58 -37.45
C GLU A 209 16.34 1.65 -38.30
N THR A 210 17.67 1.53 -38.39
CA THR A 210 18.44 2.22 -39.42
C THR A 210 18.29 1.39 -40.69
N PRO A 211 17.78 1.91 -41.82
CA PRO A 211 17.68 1.11 -43.03
C PRO A 211 19.09 0.89 -43.60
N GLN A 212 19.60 -0.34 -43.48
CA GLN A 212 20.76 -0.78 -44.26
C GLN A 212 20.34 -0.90 -45.73
N GLY A 213 20.73 0.09 -46.53
CA GLY A 213 20.71 -0.01 -47.99
C GLY A 213 21.70 -1.08 -48.46
N ARG A 214 21.19 -2.13 -49.11
CA ARG A 214 21.99 -3.13 -49.83
C ARG A 214 22.39 -2.64 -51.24
N PRO A 215 23.46 -3.21 -51.83
CA PRO A 215 24.15 -2.67 -53.00
C PRO A 215 23.64 -3.25 -54.33
N ARG A 216 23.86 -2.53 -55.45
CA ARG A 216 23.97 -3.11 -56.82
C ARG A 216 24.88 -2.29 -57.75
N SER A 217 25.99 -2.92 -58.13
CA SER A 217 26.60 -3.02 -59.48
C SER A 217 26.23 -2.01 -60.58
N GLN A 218 27.23 -1.29 -61.11
CA GLN A 218 27.97 -1.64 -62.35
C GLN A 218 29.42 -1.14 -62.22
#